data_AF-A0A800JCR7-F1
#
_entry.id   AF-A0A800JCR7-F1
#
_cell.length_a   1.000
_cell.length_b   1.000
_cell.length_c   1.000
_cell.angle_alpha   90.00
_cell.angle_beta   90.00
_cell.angle_gamma   90.00
#
_symmetry.space_group_name_H-M   'P 1'
#
loop_
_entity.id
_entity.type
_entity.pdbx_description
1 polymer ?
#
loop_
_entity_poly.entity_id
_entity_poly.type
_entity_poly.pdbx_seq_one_letter_code
_entity_poly.pdbx_strand_id
1 'polypeptide(L)' 'HPNVPIFVAAIDEKLNDHAYILPGLGDAGDRIFGTK' A
#
# COMPACT_ATOMS: atom_id res chain seq x y z
N HIS A 1 12.41 -2.68 -13.75
CA HIS A 1 11.79 -3.13 -15.01
C HIS A 1 11.05 -1.97 -15.67
N PRO A 2 11.68 -1.22 -16.59
CA PRO A 2 11.08 -0.01 -17.18
C PRO A 2 9.92 -0.27 -18.15
N ASN A 3 9.84 -1.48 -18.72
CA ASN A 3 8.84 -1.82 -19.75
C ASN A 3 7.56 -2.46 -19.18
N VAL A 4 7.42 -2.53 -17.85
CA VAL A 4 6.25 -3.12 -17.21
C VAL A 4 5.25 -2.01 -16.93
N PRO A 5 4.06 -2.01 -17.57
CA PRO A 5 3.03 -1.04 -17.25
C PRO A 5 2.48 -1.32 -15.85
N ILE A 6 2.30 -0.25 -15.06
CA ILE A 6 1.77 -0.32 -13.70
C ILE A 6 0.40 0.37 -13.70
N PHE A 7 -0.59 -0.33 -13.18
CA PHE A 7 -1.94 0.19 -12.98
C PHE A 7 -2.20 0.30 -11.48
N VAL A 8 -2.61 1.47 -11.02
CA VAL A 8 -2.93 1.74 -9.60
C VAL A 8 -4.25 2.50 -9.52
N ALA A 9 -4.99 2.29 -8.43
CA ALA A 9 -6.23 3.03 -8.18
C ALA A 9 -5.95 4.45 -7.63
N ALA A 10 -4.87 4.62 -6.87
CA ALA A 10 -4.45 5.88 -6.28
C ALA A 10 -2.92 5.93 -6.12
N ILE A 11 -2.37 7.15 -6.07
CA ILE A 11 -0.97 7.42 -5.73
C ILE A 11 -0.98 8.23 -4.43
N ASP A 12 -0.35 7.70 -3.40
CA ASP A 12 -0.27 8.29 -2.05
C ASP A 12 1.05 9.08 -1.86
N GLU A 13 1.12 9.84 -0.77
CA GLU A 13 2.16 10.88 -0.58
C GLU A 13 3.54 10.31 -0.26
N LYS A 14 3.61 9.36 0.67
CA LYS A 14 4.88 8.87 1.23
C LYS A 14 4.73 7.56 1.99
N LEU A 15 5.87 7.02 2.43
CA LEU A 15 5.93 5.97 3.43
C LEU A 15 6.24 6.57 4.82
N ASN A 16 5.81 5.89 5.88
CA ASN A 16 6.26 6.15 7.25
C ASN A 16 7.49 5.27 7.61
N ASP A 17 8.02 5.42 8.83
CA ASP A 17 9.20 4.68 9.32
C ASP A 17 9.00 3.16 9.42
N HIS A 18 7.74 2.71 9.41
CA HIS A 18 7.36 1.30 9.39
C HIS A 18 6.99 0.82 7.97
N ALA A 19 7.31 1.60 6.94
CA ALA A 19 7.04 1.32 5.53
C ALA A 19 5.55 1.20 5.14
N TYR A 20 4.63 1.74 5.95
CA TYR A 20 3.23 1.88 5.52
C TYR A 20 3.06 3.10 4.63
N ILE A 21 2.22 2.94 3.60
CA ILE A 21 1.78 4.00 2.71
C ILE A 21 0.89 5.00 3.47
N LEU A 22 1.12 6.30 3.30
CA LEU A 22 0.36 7.38 3.92
C LEU A 22 -0.35 8.28 2.90
N PRO A 23 -1.66 8.56 3.07
CA PRO A 23 -2.53 8.07 4.16
C PRO A 23 -2.82 6.57 4.08
N GLY A 24 -2.80 5.98 2.87
CA GLY A 24 -2.89 4.55 2.63
C GLY A 24 -4.06 3.85 3.33
N LEU A 25 -3.89 2.54 3.60
CA LEU A 25 -4.94 1.69 4.17
C LEU A 25 -4.51 0.87 5.39
N GLY A 26 -3.29 1.05 5.90
CA GLY A 26 -2.72 0.20 6.96
C GLY A 26 -2.34 -1.18 6.42
N ASP A 27 -2.48 -2.22 7.25
CA ASP A 27 -2.21 -3.60 6.84
C ASP A 27 -3.38 -4.15 6.00
N ALA A 28 -3.11 -4.51 4.75
CA ALA A 28 -4.11 -5.04 3.84
C ALA A 28 -4.59 -6.44 4.26
N GLY A 29 -3.69 -7.29 4.75
CA GLY A 29 -3.99 -8.66 5.14
C GLY A 29 -4.91 -8.71 6.36
N ASP A 30 -4.55 -7.97 7.41
CA ASP A 30 -5.36 -7.90 8.64
C ASP A 30 -6.77 -7.36 8.34
N ARG A 31 -6.88 -6.37 7.44
CA ARG A 31 -8.18 -5.80 7.05
C ARG A 31 -9.04 -6.76 6.25
N ILE A 32 -8.45 -7.63 5.43
CA ILE A 32 -9.20 -8.56 4.57
C ILE A 32 -9.56 -9.83 5.35
N PHE A 33 -8.64 -10.35 6.15
CA PHE A 33 -8.77 -11.68 6.76
C PHE A 33 -9.05 -11.64 8.27
N GLY A 34 -9.07 -10.45 8.88
CA GLY A 34 -9.35 -10.29 10.30
C GLY A 34 -8.31 -10.94 11.20
N THR A 35 -7.06 -11.02 10.75
CA THR A 35 -5.95 -11.65 11.47
C THR A 35 -5.40 -10.76 12.59
N LYS A 36 -4.91 -11.40 13.67
CA LYS A 36 -3.97 -10.87 14.67
C LYS A 36 -3.49 -11.97 15.61
#